data_AF-A0A970CI48-F1
#
_entry.id   AF-A0A970CI48-F1
#
_cell.length_a   1.000
_cell.length_b   1.000
_cell.length_c   1.000
_cell.angle_alpha   90.00
_cell.angle_beta   90.00
_cell.angle_gamma   90.00
#
_symmetry.space_group_name_H-M   'P 1'
#
loop_
_entity.id
_entity.type
_entity.pdbx_description
1 polymer ?
#
loop_
_entity_poly.entity_id
_entity_poly.type
_entity_poly.pdbx_seq_one_letter_code
_entity_poly.pdbx_strand_id
1 'polypeptide(L)'
;MILQLLKGMSGAVLRFPLTVVSLLGATVLICYMISLHRTPSLVIQKLMFTFLVGAILGMAAQFSMERFKKLWKMRLMVYGISILLTVGYFMILWPAPEIRAEITVRTFVAVFALICAALWVPSFKNQADFNRVALIHFKSVFTSALYSGVLSAGIAAIIAAVDILLFHVNNDAYPYMMTVVWVMFAPLYYMSLLPKFNFEDDLGLEAMNSASNYPRFLEILVSYIAIPLVATYTLVLLAYFIKILVTFRWPSGQLGPMVLVYSAAGLLIFVLASLLENRFAMLYRKIFPKALIPIVIMQMISVAIRLRAYGVTESRYYVALFGIFSIVIGILLSVKPVSKNQYIALLAAGFAIFSVIPPMDAFTVSRSSQISRVEKILQAEGILAGGKLTPKADIQENSKVETTNILSYLESRSSLKYIQWLPEDFRMYRDMKAVLGFEPTYGGLNAELNSRYFSANADMKKPLIISGYDISVQVFSNRYKNGPESTPVTFNVKGIDYILTVNRISNEEVRISVKNSSGIELIGTGLYDFVKGLAGSGNTPKEAMPAEKMTLDVAQNRYKLKVILQNVNMTLGTGTDTGVDYSATVLFGIPQ
;
A
#
# COMPACT_ATOMS: atom_id res chain seq x y z
N MET A 1 -33.69 -3.81 -24.42
CA MET A 1 -32.34 -3.63 -23.83
C MET A 1 -32.34 -3.84 -22.31
N ILE A 2 -33.03 -3.03 -21.49
CA ILE A 2 -33.06 -3.18 -20.02
C ILE A 2 -33.53 -4.57 -19.57
N LEU A 3 -34.59 -5.09 -20.21
CA LEU A 3 -35.12 -6.43 -19.90
C LEU A 3 -34.13 -7.57 -20.19
N GLN A 4 -33.28 -7.42 -21.22
CA GLN A 4 -32.22 -8.38 -21.54
C GLN A 4 -31.08 -8.30 -20.52
N LEU A 5 -30.74 -7.09 -20.05
CA LEU A 5 -29.74 -6.88 -18.99
C LEU A 5 -30.20 -7.51 -17.65
N LEU A 6 -31.46 -7.26 -17.26
CA LEU A 6 -32.06 -7.87 -16.07
C LEU A 6 -32.13 -9.40 -16.17
N LYS A 7 -32.50 -9.93 -17.35
CA LYS A 7 -32.49 -11.38 -17.61
C LYS A 7 -31.09 -11.97 -17.52
N GLY A 8 -30.08 -11.29 -18.05
CA GLY A 8 -28.68 -11.70 -17.95
C GLY A 8 -28.16 -11.72 -16.52
N MET A 9 -28.45 -10.68 -15.73
CA MET A 9 -28.06 -10.60 -14.33
C MET A 9 -28.77 -11.65 -13.47
N SER A 10 -30.07 -11.87 -13.69
CA SER A 10 -30.83 -12.95 -13.03
C SER A 10 -30.22 -14.33 -13.35
N GLY A 11 -29.84 -14.56 -14.61
CA GLY A 11 -29.11 -15.76 -15.01
C GLY A 11 -27.75 -15.90 -14.32
N ALA A 12 -27.02 -14.80 -14.11
CA ALA A 12 -25.75 -14.80 -13.38
C ALA A 12 -25.93 -15.18 -11.90
N VAL A 13 -26.97 -14.67 -11.23
CA VAL A 13 -27.29 -15.03 -9.84
C VAL A 13 -27.53 -16.53 -9.70
N LEU A 14 -28.32 -17.11 -10.61
CA LEU A 14 -28.61 -18.54 -10.61
C LEU A 14 -27.39 -19.40 -10.97
N ARG A 15 -26.49 -18.88 -11.80
CA ARG A 15 -25.28 -19.58 -12.24
C ARG A 15 -24.16 -19.53 -11.20
N PHE A 16 -24.01 -18.43 -10.46
CA PHE A 16 -22.91 -18.22 -9.50
C PHE A 16 -23.42 -17.96 -8.06
N PRO A 17 -24.22 -18.86 -7.47
CA PRO A 17 -24.90 -18.60 -6.20
C PRO A 17 -23.93 -18.32 -5.05
N LEU A 18 -22.87 -19.12 -4.89
CA LEU A 18 -21.89 -18.93 -3.81
C LEU A 18 -21.10 -17.62 -3.96
N THR A 19 -20.76 -17.24 -5.18
CA THR A 19 -20.10 -15.95 -5.45
C THR A 19 -21.02 -14.80 -5.07
N VAL A 20 -22.29 -14.83 -5.49
CA VAL A 20 -23.25 -13.76 -5.19
C VAL A 20 -23.52 -13.64 -3.69
N VAL A 21 -23.71 -14.76 -2.98
CA VAL A 21 -23.86 -14.74 -1.51
C VAL A 21 -22.62 -14.14 -0.84
N SER A 22 -21.43 -14.47 -1.34
CA SER A 22 -20.19 -13.92 -0.78
C SER A 22 -20.05 -12.41 -1.06
N LEU A 23 -20.39 -11.95 -2.27
CA LEU A 23 -20.44 -10.53 -2.58
C LEU A 23 -21.48 -9.79 -1.73
N LEU A 24 -22.64 -10.39 -1.48
CA LEU A 24 -23.67 -9.82 -0.60
C LEU A 24 -23.15 -9.67 0.82
N GLY A 25 -22.47 -10.69 1.35
CA GLY A 25 -21.80 -10.62 2.64
C GLY A 25 -20.77 -9.49 2.70
N ALA A 26 -19.90 -9.37 1.67
CA ALA A 26 -18.92 -8.29 1.60
C ALA A 26 -19.58 -6.90 1.52
N THR A 27 -20.60 -6.72 0.69
CA THR A 27 -21.35 -5.46 0.56
C THR A 27 -22.00 -5.07 1.89
N VAL A 28 -22.69 -5.98 2.56
CA VAL A 28 -23.35 -5.71 3.85
C VAL A 28 -22.32 -5.32 4.91
N LEU A 29 -21.18 -6.02 4.99
CA LEU A 29 -20.13 -5.69 5.94
C LEU A 29 -19.47 -4.34 5.67
N ILE A 30 -19.20 -4.01 4.40
CA ILE A 30 -18.62 -2.71 4.06
C ILE A 30 -19.61 -1.58 4.37
N CYS A 31 -20.90 -1.76 4.06
CA CYS A 31 -21.94 -0.81 4.46
C CYS A 31 -21.99 -0.66 5.99
N TYR A 32 -21.92 -1.76 6.74
CA TYR A 32 -21.85 -1.70 8.20
C TYR A 32 -20.58 -0.99 8.71
N MET A 33 -19.44 -1.16 8.04
CA MET A 33 -18.20 -0.44 8.36
C MET A 33 -18.33 1.07 8.12
N ILE A 34 -19.03 1.47 7.05
CA ILE A 34 -19.31 2.89 6.76
C ILE A 34 -20.21 3.47 7.87
N SER A 35 -21.28 2.77 8.26
CA SER A 35 -22.24 3.27 9.26
C SER A 35 -21.63 3.48 10.65
N LEU A 36 -20.54 2.79 10.97
CA LEU A 36 -19.88 2.84 12.28
C LEU A 36 -19.23 4.19 12.59
N HIS A 37 -18.83 4.99 11.60
CA HIS A 37 -18.09 6.26 11.78
C HIS A 37 -16.85 6.17 12.70
N ARG A 38 -16.30 4.96 12.88
CA ARG A 38 -15.14 4.66 13.72
C ARG A 38 -14.40 3.45 13.18
N THR A 39 -13.23 3.16 13.74
CA THR A 39 -12.46 1.97 13.34
C THR A 39 -13.27 0.70 13.61
N PRO A 40 -13.57 -0.10 12.57
CA PRO A 40 -14.35 -1.32 12.73
C PRO A 40 -13.55 -2.37 13.48
N SER A 41 -14.25 -3.25 14.21
CA SER A 41 -13.58 -4.33 14.93
C SER A 41 -12.81 -5.22 13.96
N LEU A 42 -11.68 -5.75 14.43
CA LEU A 42 -10.80 -6.57 13.60
C LEU A 42 -11.51 -7.79 12.99
N VAL A 43 -12.48 -8.36 13.71
CA VAL A 43 -13.29 -9.49 13.24
C VAL A 43 -14.06 -9.12 11.98
N ILE A 44 -14.66 -7.93 11.93
CA ILE A 44 -15.41 -7.44 10.76
C ILE A 44 -14.49 -7.26 9.56
N GLN A 45 -13.32 -6.66 9.78
CA GLN A 45 -12.33 -6.49 8.72
C GLN A 45 -11.90 -7.85 8.15
N LYS A 46 -11.62 -8.84 9.01
CA LYS A 46 -11.27 -10.21 8.59
C LYS A 46 -12.39 -10.89 7.82
N LEU A 47 -13.65 -10.71 8.24
CA LEU A 47 -14.81 -11.25 7.54
C LEU A 47 -14.97 -10.61 6.15
N MET A 48 -14.74 -9.30 6.01
CA MET A 48 -14.76 -8.62 4.70
C MET A 48 -13.77 -9.28 3.73
N PHE A 49 -12.49 -9.46 4.13
CA PHE A 49 -11.50 -10.16 3.31
C PHE A 49 -11.93 -11.60 2.99
N THR A 50 -12.52 -12.30 3.96
CA THR A 50 -13.01 -13.68 3.81
C THR A 50 -14.10 -13.77 2.74
N PHE A 51 -15.07 -12.88 2.76
CA PHE A 51 -16.14 -12.86 1.76
C PHE A 51 -15.63 -12.47 0.37
N LEU A 52 -14.66 -11.57 0.26
CA LEU A 52 -14.02 -11.25 -1.03
C LEU A 52 -13.27 -12.46 -1.60
N VAL A 53 -12.52 -13.20 -0.79
CA VAL A 53 -11.85 -14.46 -1.21
C VAL A 53 -12.89 -15.53 -1.56
N GLY A 54 -13.95 -15.66 -0.76
CA GLY A 54 -15.06 -16.58 -0.99
C GLY A 54 -15.77 -16.34 -2.31
N ALA A 55 -15.92 -15.08 -2.74
CA ALA A 55 -16.48 -14.74 -4.04
C ALA A 55 -15.68 -15.33 -5.21
N ILE A 56 -14.34 -15.21 -5.15
CA ILE A 56 -13.44 -15.76 -6.17
C ILE A 56 -13.37 -17.29 -6.11
N LEU A 57 -13.35 -17.88 -4.92
CA LEU A 57 -13.43 -19.33 -4.73
C LEU A 57 -14.73 -19.92 -5.28
N GLY A 58 -15.86 -19.24 -5.07
CA GLY A 58 -17.16 -19.63 -5.62
C GLY A 58 -17.17 -19.61 -7.15
N MET A 59 -16.50 -18.62 -7.75
CA MET A 59 -16.39 -18.50 -9.20
C MET A 59 -15.51 -19.60 -9.79
N ALA A 60 -14.35 -19.85 -9.17
CA ALA A 60 -13.45 -20.93 -9.57
C ALA A 60 -14.11 -22.31 -9.43
N ALA A 61 -14.89 -22.51 -8.36
CA ALA A 61 -15.71 -23.72 -8.17
C ALA A 61 -16.75 -23.88 -9.29
N GLN A 62 -17.45 -22.80 -9.65
CA GLN A 62 -18.44 -22.82 -10.74
C GLN A 62 -17.81 -23.19 -12.09
N PHE A 63 -16.71 -22.55 -12.48
CA PHE A 63 -16.03 -22.89 -13.72
C PHE A 63 -15.47 -24.31 -13.72
N SER A 64 -15.02 -24.81 -12.57
CA SER A 64 -14.58 -26.20 -12.43
C SER A 64 -15.72 -27.19 -12.67
N MET A 65 -16.91 -26.92 -12.14
CA MET A 65 -18.08 -27.77 -12.37
C MET A 65 -18.56 -27.73 -13.82
N GLU A 66 -18.56 -26.54 -14.44
CA GLU A 66 -18.91 -26.38 -15.86
C GLU A 66 -17.91 -27.10 -16.77
N ARG A 67 -16.63 -27.10 -16.39
CA ARG A 67 -15.58 -27.78 -17.14
C ARG A 67 -15.63 -29.31 -16.99
N PHE A 68 -15.89 -29.82 -15.79
CA PHE A 68 -15.79 -31.24 -15.48
C PHE A 68 -17.18 -31.84 -15.15
N LYS A 69 -17.78 -32.55 -16.12
CA LYS A 69 -19.11 -33.20 -15.99
C LYS A 69 -19.26 -34.04 -14.70
N LYS A 70 -18.18 -34.69 -14.21
CA LYS A 70 -18.18 -35.43 -12.93
C LYS A 70 -18.38 -34.51 -11.71
N LEU A 71 -17.72 -33.35 -11.69
CA LEU A 71 -17.85 -32.36 -10.61
C LEU A 71 -19.25 -31.73 -10.60
N TRP A 72 -19.88 -31.53 -11.76
CA TRP A 72 -21.27 -31.08 -11.84
C TRP A 72 -22.25 -32.01 -11.11
N LYS A 73 -22.07 -33.34 -11.25
CA LYS A 73 -22.87 -34.34 -10.50
C LYS A 73 -22.65 -34.25 -8.98
N MET A 74 -21.49 -33.76 -8.55
CA MET A 74 -21.11 -33.60 -7.15
C MET A 74 -21.20 -32.14 -6.69
N ARG A 75 -22.06 -31.31 -7.32
CA ARG A 75 -22.11 -29.85 -7.09
C ARG A 75 -22.20 -29.41 -5.63
N LEU A 76 -22.98 -30.14 -4.82
CA LEU A 76 -23.11 -29.84 -3.38
C LEU A 76 -21.78 -30.02 -2.64
N MET A 77 -21.03 -31.08 -2.97
CA MET A 77 -19.71 -31.33 -2.40
C MET A 77 -18.71 -30.27 -2.86
N VAL A 78 -18.73 -29.87 -4.13
CA VAL A 78 -17.81 -28.84 -4.65
C VAL A 78 -18.06 -27.48 -4.00
N TYR A 79 -19.32 -27.06 -3.85
CA TYR A 79 -19.64 -25.85 -3.09
C TYR A 79 -19.32 -26.01 -1.60
N GLY A 80 -19.55 -27.18 -1.01
CA GLY A 80 -19.16 -27.47 0.38
C GLY A 80 -17.65 -27.31 0.61
N ILE A 81 -16.82 -27.79 -0.32
CA ILE A 81 -15.36 -27.59 -0.29
C ILE A 81 -15.01 -26.10 -0.45
N SER A 82 -15.67 -25.39 -1.37
CA SER A 82 -15.44 -23.96 -1.57
C SER A 82 -15.78 -23.14 -0.31
N ILE A 83 -16.87 -23.46 0.38
CA ILE A 83 -17.24 -22.87 1.67
C ILE A 83 -16.21 -23.22 2.74
N LEU A 84 -15.78 -24.49 2.81
CA LEU A 84 -14.77 -24.94 3.77
C LEU A 84 -13.43 -24.23 3.57
N LEU A 85 -12.99 -24.01 2.32
CA LEU A 85 -11.80 -23.23 2.01
C LEU A 85 -11.97 -21.75 2.41
N THR A 86 -13.15 -21.18 2.20
CA THR A 86 -13.48 -19.82 2.64
C THR A 86 -13.40 -19.69 4.17
N VAL A 87 -13.98 -20.64 4.90
CA VAL A 87 -13.91 -20.71 6.37
C VAL A 87 -12.47 -20.98 6.84
N GLY A 88 -11.73 -21.85 6.15
CA GLY A 88 -10.32 -22.13 6.43
C GLY A 88 -9.45 -20.88 6.28
N TYR A 89 -9.71 -20.04 5.28
CA TYR A 89 -9.05 -18.74 5.15
C TYR A 89 -9.36 -17.81 6.34
N PHE A 90 -10.61 -17.76 6.81
CA PHE A 90 -10.96 -17.01 8.03
C PHE A 90 -10.24 -17.56 9.26
N MET A 91 -10.08 -18.89 9.40
CA MET A 91 -9.34 -19.51 10.49
C MET A 91 -7.85 -19.13 10.48
N ILE A 92 -7.24 -18.95 9.30
CA ILE A 92 -5.87 -18.43 9.17
C ILE A 92 -5.79 -16.99 9.67
N LEU A 93 -6.82 -16.17 9.40
CA LEU A 93 -6.88 -14.79 9.88
C LEU A 93 -7.22 -14.68 11.37
N TRP A 94 -7.95 -15.64 11.94
CA TRP A 94 -8.44 -15.59 13.32
C TRP A 94 -7.37 -15.22 14.36
N PRO A 95 -6.21 -15.90 14.45
CA PRO A 95 -5.19 -15.61 15.46
C PRO A 95 -4.40 -14.32 15.18
N ALA A 96 -4.54 -13.69 14.01
CA ALA A 96 -3.76 -12.49 13.68
C ALA A 96 -4.24 -11.27 14.51
N PRO A 97 -3.36 -10.57 15.24
CA PRO A 97 -3.76 -9.43 16.07
C PRO A 97 -4.13 -8.18 15.26
N GLU A 98 -3.76 -8.12 13.98
CA GLU A 98 -4.12 -7.05 13.04
C GLU A 98 -3.93 -7.51 11.58
N ILE A 99 -4.51 -6.80 10.61
CA ILE A 99 -4.31 -7.07 9.17
C ILE A 99 -3.02 -6.39 8.72
N ARG A 100 -1.89 -7.09 8.91
CA ARG A 100 -0.56 -6.61 8.49
C ARG A 100 -0.36 -6.73 6.98
N ALA A 101 0.67 -6.05 6.47
CA ALA A 101 1.09 -6.13 5.07
C ALA A 101 1.33 -7.57 4.59
N GLU A 102 1.83 -8.47 5.44
CA GLU A 102 2.02 -9.89 5.11
C GLU A 102 0.71 -10.58 4.73
N ILE A 103 -0.34 -10.41 5.53
CA ILE A 103 -1.66 -10.98 5.29
C ILE A 103 -2.24 -10.41 3.99
N THR A 104 -2.15 -9.09 3.82
CA THR A 104 -2.64 -8.39 2.63
C THR A 104 -1.96 -8.92 1.37
N VAL A 105 -0.63 -9.02 1.36
CA VAL A 105 0.14 -9.53 0.21
C VAL A 105 -0.19 -11.00 -0.07
N ARG A 106 -0.20 -11.88 0.94
CA ARG A 106 -0.58 -13.29 0.75
C ARG A 106 -1.98 -13.44 0.17
N THR A 107 -2.91 -12.62 0.62
CA THR A 107 -4.30 -12.62 0.13
C THR A 107 -4.37 -12.18 -1.32
N PHE A 108 -3.71 -11.09 -1.70
CA PHE A 108 -3.67 -10.64 -3.10
C PHE A 108 -3.03 -11.68 -4.01
N VAL A 109 -1.95 -12.33 -3.58
CA VAL A 109 -1.30 -13.40 -4.35
C VAL A 109 -2.19 -14.63 -4.48
N ALA A 110 -2.91 -15.03 -3.42
CA ALA A 110 -3.87 -16.12 -3.47
C ALA A 110 -5.05 -15.81 -4.42
N VAL A 111 -5.60 -14.60 -4.35
CA VAL A 111 -6.65 -14.13 -5.28
C VAL A 111 -6.15 -14.12 -6.71
N PHE A 112 -4.93 -13.62 -6.96
CA PHE A 112 -4.31 -13.66 -8.28
C PHE A 112 -4.16 -15.10 -8.79
N ALA A 113 -3.68 -16.03 -7.95
CA ALA A 113 -3.58 -17.43 -8.32
C ALA A 113 -4.94 -18.06 -8.67
N LEU A 114 -5.99 -17.75 -7.90
CA LEU A 114 -7.35 -18.21 -8.16
C LEU A 114 -7.93 -17.63 -9.45
N ILE A 115 -7.66 -16.36 -9.76
CA ILE A 115 -8.05 -15.73 -11.05
C ILE A 115 -7.35 -16.43 -12.21
N CYS A 116 -6.04 -16.65 -12.11
CA CYS A 116 -5.29 -17.40 -13.12
C CYS A 116 -5.82 -18.83 -13.29
N ALA A 117 -6.15 -19.51 -12.19
CA ALA A 117 -6.78 -20.83 -12.23
C ALA A 117 -8.17 -20.78 -12.91
N ALA A 118 -9.01 -19.80 -12.55
CA ALA A 118 -10.33 -19.61 -13.15
C ALA A 118 -10.26 -19.36 -14.67
N LEU A 119 -9.27 -18.59 -15.13
CA LEU A 119 -9.02 -18.37 -16.56
C LEU A 119 -8.51 -19.64 -17.27
N TRP A 120 -7.70 -20.46 -16.59
CA TRP A 120 -7.10 -21.66 -17.17
C TRP A 120 -8.07 -22.85 -17.25
N VAL A 121 -8.94 -23.03 -16.24
CA VAL A 121 -9.82 -24.19 -16.10
C VAL A 121 -10.64 -24.51 -17.35
N PRO A 122 -11.35 -23.55 -17.99
CA PRO A 122 -12.12 -23.81 -19.22
C PRO A 122 -11.28 -24.40 -20.36
N SER A 123 -10.01 -24.01 -20.44
CA SER A 123 -9.08 -24.39 -21.50
C SER A 123 -8.28 -25.66 -21.21
N PHE A 124 -8.46 -26.25 -20.03
CA PHE A 124 -7.76 -27.49 -19.65
C PHE A 124 -7.93 -28.56 -20.73
N LYS A 125 -6.83 -29.23 -21.12
CA LYS A 125 -6.78 -30.20 -22.23
C LYS A 125 -7.27 -29.66 -23.59
N ASN A 126 -7.21 -28.34 -23.80
CA ASN A 126 -7.60 -27.63 -25.03
C ASN A 126 -9.11 -27.77 -25.38
N GLN A 127 -9.98 -27.93 -24.39
CA GLN A 127 -11.43 -27.98 -24.65
C GLN A 127 -11.99 -26.64 -25.13
N ALA A 128 -11.52 -25.53 -24.55
CA ALA A 128 -11.78 -24.18 -25.05
C ALA A 128 -10.46 -23.49 -25.40
N ASP A 129 -10.44 -22.67 -26.44
CA ASP A 129 -9.28 -21.83 -26.77
C ASP A 129 -9.05 -20.79 -25.67
N PHE A 130 -7.90 -20.89 -24.99
CA PHE A 130 -7.54 -19.99 -23.90
C PHE A 130 -7.50 -18.53 -24.31
N ASN A 131 -7.06 -18.23 -25.54
CA ASN A 131 -6.99 -16.85 -25.98
C ASN A 131 -8.40 -16.26 -26.10
N ARG A 132 -9.38 -17.05 -26.57
CA ARG A 132 -10.80 -16.65 -26.61
C ARG A 132 -11.37 -16.46 -25.21
N VAL A 133 -11.10 -17.39 -24.30
CA VAL A 133 -11.53 -17.29 -22.89
C VAL A 133 -10.98 -16.00 -22.27
N ALA A 134 -9.67 -15.76 -22.40
CA ALA A 134 -9.02 -14.56 -21.88
C ALA A 134 -9.56 -13.27 -22.51
N LEU A 135 -9.80 -13.24 -23.83
CA LEU A 135 -10.42 -12.10 -24.51
C LEU A 135 -11.83 -11.80 -23.98
N ILE A 136 -12.65 -12.84 -23.80
CA ILE A 136 -14.01 -12.70 -23.28
C ILE A 136 -13.96 -12.12 -21.86
N HIS A 137 -13.11 -12.65 -20.98
CA HIS A 137 -12.93 -12.11 -19.63
C HIS A 137 -12.45 -10.65 -19.65
N PHE A 138 -11.45 -10.33 -20.48
CA PHE A 138 -10.93 -8.97 -20.62
C PHE A 138 -12.03 -8.00 -21.08
N LYS A 139 -12.79 -8.36 -22.12
CA LYS A 139 -13.92 -7.57 -22.62
C LYS A 139 -14.98 -7.39 -21.55
N SER A 140 -15.36 -8.45 -20.85
CA SER A 140 -16.40 -8.39 -19.82
C SER A 140 -15.98 -7.54 -18.62
N VAL A 141 -14.72 -7.59 -18.19
CA VAL A 141 -14.20 -6.71 -17.13
C VAL A 141 -14.22 -5.25 -17.59
N PHE A 142 -13.73 -4.97 -18.80
CA PHE A 142 -13.70 -3.62 -19.36
C PHE A 142 -15.11 -3.03 -19.49
N THR A 143 -16.04 -3.78 -20.09
CA THR A 143 -17.45 -3.35 -20.24
C THR A 143 -18.10 -3.14 -18.88
N SER A 144 -17.89 -4.05 -17.93
CA SER A 144 -18.48 -3.91 -16.60
C SER A 144 -17.93 -2.72 -15.83
N ALA A 145 -16.62 -2.48 -15.88
CA ALA A 145 -15.99 -1.32 -15.27
C ALA A 145 -16.49 -0.01 -15.90
N LEU A 146 -16.61 0.06 -17.23
CA LEU A 146 -17.15 1.23 -17.91
C LEU A 146 -18.59 1.51 -17.48
N TYR A 147 -19.46 0.50 -17.48
CA TYR A 147 -20.88 0.65 -17.14
C TYR A 147 -21.05 1.02 -15.67
N SER A 148 -20.24 0.44 -14.79
CA SER A 148 -20.21 0.76 -13.36
C SER A 148 -19.66 2.17 -13.10
N GLY A 149 -18.68 2.63 -13.87
CA GLY A 149 -18.17 4.00 -13.82
C GLY A 149 -19.22 5.02 -14.24
N VAL A 150 -19.90 4.78 -15.36
CA VAL A 150 -21.02 5.63 -15.82
C VAL A 150 -22.16 5.64 -14.80
N LEU A 151 -22.52 4.48 -14.26
CA LEU A 151 -23.54 4.36 -13.21
C LEU A 151 -23.15 5.13 -11.94
N SER A 152 -21.90 4.98 -11.49
CA SER A 152 -21.38 5.70 -10.32
C SER A 152 -21.41 7.21 -10.53
N ALA A 153 -20.97 7.69 -11.70
CA ALA A 153 -20.99 9.11 -12.04
C ALA A 153 -22.41 9.66 -12.12
N GLY A 154 -23.34 8.91 -12.74
CA GLY A 154 -24.75 9.28 -12.81
C GLY A 154 -25.41 9.38 -11.44
N ILE A 155 -25.21 8.38 -10.57
CA ILE A 155 -25.77 8.41 -9.21
C ILE A 155 -25.09 9.51 -8.38
N ALA A 156 -23.79 9.71 -8.49
CA ALA A 156 -23.07 10.79 -7.81
C ALA A 156 -23.60 12.18 -8.20
N ALA A 157 -23.89 12.40 -9.48
CA ALA A 157 -24.48 13.64 -9.98
C ALA A 157 -25.90 13.85 -9.44
N ILE A 158 -26.71 12.78 -9.34
CA ILE A 158 -28.04 12.83 -8.73
C ILE A 158 -27.94 13.16 -7.24
N ILE A 159 -27.05 12.49 -6.49
CA ILE A 159 -26.82 12.78 -5.06
C ILE A 159 -26.42 14.25 -4.88
N ALA A 160 -25.48 14.74 -5.70
CA ALA A 160 -25.03 16.14 -5.64
C ALA A 160 -26.17 17.12 -5.98
N ALA A 161 -26.98 16.82 -7.00
CA ALA A 161 -28.12 17.65 -7.36
C ALA A 161 -29.16 17.72 -6.24
N VAL A 162 -29.45 16.59 -5.58
CA VAL A 162 -30.37 16.54 -4.42
C VAL A 162 -29.79 17.33 -3.24
N ASP A 163 -28.51 17.14 -2.93
CA ASP A 163 -27.80 17.83 -1.84
C ASP A 163 -27.81 19.37 -2.01
N ILE A 164 -27.57 19.84 -3.24
CA ILE A 164 -27.50 21.27 -3.56
C ILE A 164 -28.89 21.89 -3.70
N LEU A 165 -29.82 21.22 -4.39
CA LEU A 165 -31.09 21.85 -4.83
C LEU A 165 -32.27 21.57 -3.91
N LEU A 166 -32.28 20.45 -3.17
CA LEU A 166 -33.45 20.00 -2.43
C LEU A 166 -33.20 20.01 -0.92
N PHE A 167 -32.26 19.22 -0.43
CA PHE A 167 -31.94 19.11 0.99
C PHE A 167 -30.58 18.42 1.20
N HIS A 168 -29.93 18.72 2.32
CA HIS A 168 -28.63 18.15 2.62
C HIS A 168 -28.65 16.61 2.70
N VAL A 169 -27.79 15.97 1.92
CA VAL A 169 -27.59 14.53 1.89
C VAL A 169 -26.30 14.19 2.64
N ASN A 170 -26.36 13.19 3.53
CA ASN A 170 -25.17 12.74 4.24
C ASN A 170 -24.09 12.26 3.25
N ASN A 171 -22.86 12.74 3.43
CA ASN A 171 -21.68 12.35 2.63
C ASN A 171 -21.45 10.83 2.56
N ASP A 172 -21.92 10.06 3.54
CA ASP A 172 -21.89 8.59 3.51
C ASP A 172 -22.64 7.98 2.32
N ALA A 173 -23.57 8.71 1.70
CA ALA A 173 -24.28 8.26 0.50
C ALA A 173 -23.31 7.89 -0.63
N TYR A 174 -22.19 8.61 -0.78
CA TYR A 174 -21.16 8.33 -1.79
C TYR A 174 -20.45 6.99 -1.57
N PRO A 175 -19.84 6.69 -0.41
CA PRO A 175 -19.22 5.39 -0.17
C PRO A 175 -20.23 4.23 -0.15
N TYR A 176 -21.48 4.42 0.30
CA TYR A 176 -22.52 3.39 0.16
C TYR A 176 -22.80 3.08 -1.31
N MET A 177 -23.00 4.11 -2.14
CA MET A 177 -23.20 3.95 -3.57
C MET A 177 -22.02 3.26 -4.24
N MET A 178 -20.79 3.70 -3.94
CA MET A 178 -19.58 3.07 -4.48
C MET A 178 -19.48 1.60 -4.07
N THR A 179 -19.86 1.25 -2.84
CA THR A 179 -19.87 -0.14 -2.37
C THR A 179 -20.88 -0.98 -3.16
N VAL A 180 -22.12 -0.52 -3.31
CA VAL A 180 -23.14 -1.26 -4.07
C VAL A 180 -22.73 -1.39 -5.54
N VAL A 181 -22.19 -0.33 -6.14
CA VAL A 181 -21.83 -0.36 -7.56
C VAL A 181 -20.60 -1.24 -7.80
N TRP A 182 -19.52 -1.08 -7.04
CA TRP A 182 -18.24 -1.73 -7.34
C TRP A 182 -18.07 -3.11 -6.70
N VAL A 183 -18.73 -3.39 -5.57
CA VAL A 183 -18.65 -4.69 -4.89
C VAL A 183 -19.77 -5.63 -5.34
N MET A 184 -20.98 -5.12 -5.58
CA MET A 184 -22.12 -5.94 -6.00
C MET A 184 -22.36 -5.90 -7.50
N PHE A 185 -22.69 -4.72 -8.03
CA PHE A 185 -23.16 -4.58 -9.41
C PHE A 185 -22.06 -4.93 -10.43
N ALA A 186 -20.85 -4.39 -10.29
CA ALA A 186 -19.78 -4.59 -11.26
C ALA A 186 -19.38 -6.07 -11.42
N PRO A 187 -19.13 -6.84 -10.34
CA PRO A 187 -18.81 -8.25 -10.48
C PRO A 187 -19.99 -9.08 -10.97
N LEU A 188 -21.23 -8.77 -10.54
CA LEU A 188 -22.43 -9.46 -11.01
C LEU A 188 -22.69 -9.22 -12.50
N TYR A 189 -22.54 -7.98 -12.95
CA TYR A 189 -22.70 -7.62 -14.35
C TYR A 189 -21.59 -8.26 -15.20
N TYR A 190 -20.35 -8.26 -14.72
CA TYR A 190 -19.25 -9.01 -15.35
C TYR A 190 -19.61 -10.49 -15.53
N MET A 191 -20.11 -11.17 -14.49
CA MET A 191 -20.51 -12.58 -14.57
C MET A 191 -21.65 -12.81 -15.55
N SER A 192 -22.56 -11.85 -15.71
CA SER A 192 -23.66 -11.93 -16.67
C SER A 192 -23.22 -11.92 -18.14
N LEU A 193 -22.03 -11.37 -18.43
CA LEU A 193 -21.46 -11.28 -19.77
C LEU A 193 -20.66 -12.53 -20.17
N LEU A 194 -20.38 -13.44 -19.23
CA LEU A 194 -19.58 -14.63 -19.50
C LEU A 194 -20.46 -15.74 -20.09
N PRO A 195 -20.10 -16.33 -21.25
CA PRO A 195 -20.79 -17.50 -21.76
C PRO A 195 -20.44 -18.74 -20.94
N LYS A 196 -21.12 -19.86 -21.20
CA LYS A 196 -20.70 -21.16 -20.70
C LYS A 196 -19.60 -21.70 -21.62
N PHE A 197 -18.40 -21.85 -21.09
CA PHE A 197 -17.22 -22.09 -21.95
C PHE A 197 -17.09 -23.50 -22.52
N ASN A 198 -17.77 -24.50 -21.95
CA ASN A 198 -17.60 -25.92 -22.30
C ASN A 198 -18.93 -26.64 -22.56
N PHE A 199 -19.99 -25.90 -22.88
CA PHE A 199 -21.26 -26.50 -23.30
C PHE A 199 -21.25 -26.76 -24.81
N GLU A 200 -21.71 -27.95 -25.19
CA GLU A 200 -21.66 -28.49 -26.55
C GLU A 200 -23.00 -28.32 -27.31
N ASP A 201 -23.96 -27.58 -26.75
CA ASP A 201 -25.24 -27.30 -27.42
C ASP A 201 -25.11 -26.16 -28.43
N ASP A 202 -25.94 -26.18 -29.47
CA ASP A 202 -25.89 -25.21 -30.58
C ASP A 202 -26.02 -23.76 -30.07
N LEU A 203 -26.91 -23.54 -29.09
CA LEU A 203 -27.08 -22.24 -28.43
C LEU A 203 -25.81 -21.80 -27.67
N GLY A 204 -25.09 -22.73 -27.05
CA GLY A 204 -23.83 -22.46 -26.35
C GLY A 204 -22.69 -22.10 -27.29
N LEU A 205 -22.63 -22.77 -28.45
CA LEU A 205 -21.65 -22.48 -29.50
C LEU A 205 -21.89 -21.11 -30.15
N GLU A 206 -23.15 -20.76 -30.45
CA GLU A 206 -23.50 -19.43 -30.94
C GLU A 206 -23.16 -18.33 -29.93
N ALA A 207 -23.49 -18.54 -28.65
CA ALA A 207 -23.15 -17.61 -27.58
C ALA A 207 -21.63 -17.44 -27.43
N MET A 208 -20.86 -18.53 -27.54
CA MET A 208 -19.40 -18.49 -27.52
C MET A 208 -18.84 -17.69 -28.70
N ASN A 209 -19.29 -17.99 -29.92
CA ASN A 209 -18.81 -17.32 -31.12
C ASN A 209 -19.09 -15.82 -31.05
N SER A 210 -20.33 -15.45 -30.69
CA SER A 210 -20.74 -14.06 -30.49
C SER A 210 -19.92 -13.35 -29.41
N ALA A 211 -19.63 -14.03 -28.30
CA ALA A 211 -18.82 -13.48 -27.22
C ALA A 211 -17.34 -13.35 -27.61
N SER A 212 -16.82 -14.24 -28.45
CA SER A 212 -15.42 -14.25 -28.89
C SER A 212 -15.10 -13.28 -30.04
N ASN A 213 -16.12 -12.66 -30.64
CA ASN A 213 -15.94 -11.64 -31.68
C ASN A 213 -15.03 -10.51 -31.18
N TYR A 214 -13.95 -10.27 -31.92
CA TYR A 214 -12.95 -9.26 -31.59
C TYR A 214 -13.48 -7.86 -31.95
N PRO A 215 -13.76 -6.97 -30.97
CA PRO A 215 -14.28 -5.65 -31.28
C PRO A 215 -13.24 -4.82 -32.03
N ARG A 216 -13.65 -4.10 -33.07
CA ARG A 216 -12.74 -3.25 -33.88
C ARG A 216 -11.97 -2.22 -33.04
N PHE A 217 -12.61 -1.62 -32.03
CA PHE A 217 -11.92 -0.67 -31.14
C PHE A 217 -10.78 -1.34 -30.35
N LEU A 218 -11.00 -2.59 -29.91
CA LEU A 218 -10.01 -3.35 -29.16
C LEU A 218 -8.88 -3.79 -30.10
N GLU A 219 -9.20 -4.10 -31.35
CA GLU A 219 -8.17 -4.44 -32.35
C GLU A 219 -7.26 -3.23 -32.56
N ILE A 220 -7.85 -2.04 -32.67
CA ILE A 220 -7.08 -0.80 -32.81
C ILE A 220 -6.20 -0.56 -31.58
N LEU A 221 -6.79 -0.69 -30.39
CA LEU A 221 -6.08 -0.52 -29.13
C LEU A 221 -4.90 -1.50 -29.00
N VAL A 222 -5.09 -2.78 -29.33
CA VAL A 222 -4.04 -3.80 -29.18
C VAL A 222 -3.00 -3.67 -30.29
N SER A 223 -3.40 -3.70 -31.55
CA SER A 223 -2.47 -3.77 -32.69
C SER A 223 -1.77 -2.47 -33.02
N TYR A 224 -2.45 -1.34 -32.91
CA TYR A 224 -1.94 -0.05 -33.39
C TYR A 224 -1.54 0.92 -32.27
N ILE A 225 -1.87 0.62 -31.01
CA ILE A 225 -1.47 1.45 -29.86
C ILE A 225 -0.57 0.65 -28.91
N ALA A 226 -1.08 -0.46 -28.35
CA ALA A 226 -0.39 -1.20 -27.29
C ALA A 226 0.88 -1.92 -27.80
N ILE A 227 0.80 -2.62 -28.94
CA ILE A 227 1.97 -3.29 -29.53
C ILE A 227 3.09 -2.29 -29.86
N PRO A 228 2.84 -1.18 -30.58
CA PRO A 228 3.87 -0.16 -30.81
C PRO A 228 4.45 0.42 -29.52
N LEU A 229 3.62 0.67 -28.50
CA LEU A 229 4.10 1.17 -27.20
C LEU A 229 5.04 0.19 -26.52
N VAL A 230 4.69 -1.12 -26.48
CA VAL A 230 5.57 -2.16 -25.93
C VAL A 230 6.82 -2.35 -26.77
N ALA A 231 6.74 -2.21 -28.09
CA ALA A 231 7.91 -2.26 -28.96
C ALA A 231 8.88 -1.10 -28.65
N THR A 232 8.37 0.13 -28.51
CA THR A 232 9.19 1.29 -28.08
C THR A 232 9.78 1.07 -26.70
N TYR A 233 9.01 0.55 -25.73
CA TYR A 233 9.54 0.20 -24.41
C TYR A 233 10.66 -0.85 -24.51
N THR A 234 10.49 -1.87 -25.36
CA THR A 234 11.51 -2.89 -25.64
C THR A 234 12.80 -2.23 -26.14
N LEU A 235 12.71 -1.27 -27.06
CA LEU A 235 13.87 -0.54 -27.56
C LEU A 235 14.57 0.26 -26.47
N VAL A 236 13.83 0.93 -25.58
CA VAL A 236 14.40 1.66 -24.43
C VAL A 236 15.14 0.70 -23.50
N LEU A 237 14.56 -0.45 -23.17
CA LEU A 237 15.21 -1.46 -22.32
C LEU A 237 16.46 -2.06 -22.99
N LEU A 238 16.43 -2.30 -24.29
CA LEU A 238 17.60 -2.79 -25.03
C LEU A 238 18.71 -1.74 -25.12
N ALA A 239 18.37 -0.47 -25.38
CA ALA A 239 19.34 0.62 -25.34
C ALA A 239 19.96 0.77 -23.94
N TYR A 240 19.14 0.63 -22.90
CA TYR A 240 19.60 0.63 -21.53
C TYR A 240 20.48 -0.58 -21.19
N PHE A 241 20.17 -1.76 -21.73
CA PHE A 241 21.02 -2.93 -21.63
C PHE A 241 22.40 -2.68 -22.26
N ILE A 242 22.45 -2.12 -23.47
CA ILE A 242 23.71 -1.75 -24.13
C ILE A 242 24.49 -0.76 -23.25
N LYS A 243 23.82 0.24 -22.66
CA LYS A 243 24.45 1.18 -21.72
C LYS A 243 25.10 0.46 -20.54
N ILE A 244 24.45 -0.55 -19.95
CA ILE A 244 25.04 -1.35 -18.86
C ILE A 244 26.26 -2.13 -19.35
N LEU A 245 26.21 -2.74 -20.53
CA LEU A 245 27.35 -3.49 -21.08
C LEU A 245 28.56 -2.60 -21.35
N VAL A 246 28.35 -1.37 -21.82
CA VAL A 246 29.44 -0.42 -22.09
C VAL A 246 30.01 0.19 -20.81
N THR A 247 29.13 0.59 -19.88
CA THR A 247 29.56 1.29 -18.66
C THR A 247 29.97 0.34 -17.54
N PHE A 248 29.55 -0.93 -17.58
CA PHE A 248 29.62 -1.89 -16.48
C PHE A 248 29.03 -1.38 -15.15
N ARG A 249 28.19 -0.33 -15.21
CA ARG A 249 27.56 0.29 -14.03
C ARG A 249 26.10 -0.16 -13.94
N TRP A 250 25.80 -0.89 -12.87
CA TRP A 250 24.43 -1.35 -12.59
C TRP A 250 23.61 -0.27 -11.88
N PRO A 251 22.33 -0.07 -12.24
CA PRO A 251 21.48 0.93 -11.61
C PRO A 251 21.16 0.63 -10.15
N SER A 252 20.92 1.72 -9.41
CA SER A 252 20.29 1.71 -8.09
C SER A 252 18.79 1.41 -8.20
N GLY A 253 18.39 0.17 -7.93
CA GLY A 253 17.01 -0.16 -7.54
C GLY A 253 15.95 -0.26 -8.66
N GLN A 254 15.97 0.65 -9.63
CA GLN A 254 14.84 0.97 -10.51
C GLN A 254 14.58 -0.06 -11.63
N LEU A 255 15.61 -0.78 -12.08
CA LEU A 255 15.50 -1.70 -13.22
C LEU A 255 14.49 -2.83 -12.98
N GLY A 256 14.42 -3.35 -11.74
CA GLY A 256 13.57 -4.50 -11.40
C GLY A 256 12.08 -4.23 -11.64
N PRO A 257 11.50 -3.21 -10.99
CA PRO A 257 10.10 -2.85 -11.20
C PRO A 257 9.76 -2.50 -12.66
N MET A 258 10.65 -1.80 -13.38
CA MET A 258 10.43 -1.44 -14.79
C MET A 258 10.27 -2.67 -15.68
N VAL A 259 11.19 -3.64 -15.56
CA VAL A 259 11.15 -4.86 -16.36
C VAL A 259 9.99 -5.77 -15.94
N LEU A 260 9.61 -5.76 -14.66
CA LEU A 260 8.41 -6.47 -14.18
C LEU A 260 7.14 -5.92 -14.84
N VAL A 261 6.94 -4.61 -14.86
CA VAL A 261 5.77 -3.97 -15.52
C VAL A 261 5.79 -4.24 -17.02
N TYR A 262 6.94 -4.08 -17.68
CA TYR A 262 7.12 -4.41 -19.09
C TYR A 262 6.71 -5.87 -19.40
N SER A 263 7.18 -6.81 -18.61
CA SER A 263 6.94 -8.24 -18.81
C SER A 263 5.47 -8.59 -18.57
N ALA A 264 4.84 -8.04 -17.52
CA ALA A 264 3.42 -8.26 -17.23
C ALA A 264 2.52 -7.67 -18.31
N ALA A 265 2.74 -6.42 -18.71
CA ALA A 265 1.96 -5.76 -19.76
C ALA A 265 2.16 -6.45 -21.11
N GLY A 266 3.39 -6.81 -21.46
CA GLY A 266 3.70 -7.49 -22.71
C GLY A 266 3.09 -8.89 -22.79
N LEU A 267 3.10 -9.68 -21.71
CA LEU A 267 2.42 -10.98 -21.67
C LEU A 267 0.90 -10.85 -21.81
N LEU A 268 0.29 -9.84 -21.19
CA LEU A 268 -1.14 -9.56 -21.36
C LEU A 268 -1.45 -9.21 -22.82
N ILE A 269 -0.69 -8.29 -23.42
CA ILE A 269 -0.85 -7.88 -24.83
C ILE A 269 -0.59 -9.07 -25.76
N PHE A 270 0.35 -9.96 -25.42
CA PHE A 270 0.62 -11.17 -26.20
C PHE A 270 -0.60 -12.09 -26.26
N VAL A 271 -1.29 -12.31 -25.13
CA VAL A 271 -2.52 -13.10 -25.11
C VAL A 271 -3.62 -12.43 -25.94
N LEU A 272 -3.82 -11.12 -25.80
CA LEU A 272 -4.83 -10.39 -26.58
C LEU A 272 -4.52 -10.32 -28.08
N ALA A 273 -3.24 -10.23 -28.44
CA ALA A 273 -2.78 -10.24 -29.83
C ALA A 273 -2.85 -11.63 -30.46
N SER A 274 -3.06 -12.70 -29.67
CA SER A 274 -3.06 -14.08 -30.15
C SER A 274 -4.27 -14.47 -31.01
N LEU A 275 -5.33 -13.67 -31.01
CA LEU A 275 -6.52 -13.87 -31.85
C LEU A 275 -6.53 -12.99 -33.11
N LEU A 276 -5.55 -12.11 -33.28
CA LEU A 276 -5.53 -11.12 -34.37
C LEU A 276 -4.63 -11.59 -35.51
N GLU A 277 -5.10 -11.52 -36.75
CA GLU A 277 -4.30 -11.97 -37.92
C GLU A 277 -3.61 -10.83 -38.68
N ASN A 278 -3.65 -9.60 -38.17
CA ASN A 278 -2.93 -8.49 -38.79
C ASN A 278 -1.40 -8.61 -38.61
N ARG A 279 -0.65 -7.98 -39.51
CA ARG A 279 0.82 -8.08 -39.57
C ARG A 279 1.51 -7.66 -38.26
N PHE A 280 1.02 -6.62 -37.60
CA PHE A 280 1.60 -6.14 -36.32
C PHE A 280 1.44 -7.19 -35.22
N ALA A 281 0.26 -7.78 -35.08
CA ALA A 281 0.00 -8.85 -34.11
C ALA A 281 0.86 -10.09 -34.40
N MET A 282 0.92 -10.55 -35.66
CA MET A 282 1.75 -11.69 -36.04
C MET A 282 3.24 -11.46 -35.75
N LEU A 283 3.75 -10.28 -36.08
CA LEU A 283 5.15 -9.91 -35.83
C LEU A 283 5.44 -9.86 -34.34
N TYR A 284 4.55 -9.24 -33.56
CA TYR A 284 4.67 -9.15 -32.11
C TYR A 284 4.73 -10.53 -31.46
N ARG A 285 3.84 -11.46 -31.85
CA ARG A 285 3.86 -12.85 -31.34
C ARG A 285 5.17 -13.59 -31.62
N LYS A 286 5.82 -13.27 -32.74
CA LYS A 286 7.09 -13.90 -33.11
C LYS A 286 8.30 -13.31 -32.37
N ILE A 287 8.29 -11.99 -32.14
CA ILE A 287 9.46 -11.26 -31.62
C ILE A 287 9.41 -11.12 -30.09
N PHE A 288 8.26 -10.76 -29.53
CA PHE A 288 8.15 -10.39 -28.11
C PHE A 288 8.67 -11.49 -27.15
N PRO A 289 8.29 -12.78 -27.28
CA PRO A 289 8.81 -13.82 -26.39
C PRO A 289 10.34 -13.94 -26.40
N LYS A 290 10.96 -13.71 -27.57
CA LYS A 290 12.41 -13.78 -27.75
C LYS A 290 13.12 -12.56 -27.18
N ALA A 291 12.52 -11.38 -27.31
CA ALA A 291 13.03 -10.14 -26.73
C ALA A 291 12.88 -10.12 -25.20
N LEU A 292 11.82 -10.73 -24.67
CA LEU A 292 11.54 -10.83 -23.23
C LEU A 292 12.69 -11.55 -22.49
N ILE A 293 13.21 -12.64 -23.03
CA ILE A 293 14.22 -13.48 -22.37
C ILE A 293 15.50 -12.68 -22.00
N PRO A 294 16.24 -12.05 -22.92
CA PRO A 294 17.47 -11.33 -22.57
C PRO A 294 17.20 -10.14 -21.64
N ILE A 295 16.07 -9.44 -21.82
CA ILE A 295 15.65 -8.34 -20.94
C ILE A 295 15.45 -8.82 -19.50
N VAL A 296 14.78 -9.96 -19.31
CA VAL A 296 14.54 -10.52 -17.98
C VAL A 296 15.80 -11.15 -17.39
N ILE A 297 16.67 -11.77 -18.19
CA ILE A 297 17.99 -12.24 -17.72
C ILE A 297 18.78 -11.06 -17.10
N MET A 298 18.74 -9.90 -17.74
CA MET A 298 19.36 -8.69 -17.20
C MET A 298 18.76 -8.24 -15.87
N GLN A 299 17.43 -8.29 -15.73
CA GLN A 299 16.77 -8.09 -14.44
C GLN A 299 17.27 -9.10 -13.40
N MET A 300 17.40 -10.38 -13.75
CA MET A 300 17.85 -11.43 -12.83
C MET A 300 19.29 -11.19 -12.34
N ILE A 301 20.19 -10.74 -13.20
CA ILE A 301 21.56 -10.36 -12.79
C ILE A 301 21.51 -9.17 -11.82
N SER A 302 20.73 -8.13 -12.12
CA SER A 302 20.55 -6.97 -11.22
C SER A 302 19.96 -7.36 -9.86
N VAL A 303 19.04 -8.34 -9.83
CA VAL A 303 18.51 -8.87 -8.57
C VAL A 303 19.58 -9.68 -7.84
N ALA A 304 20.33 -10.55 -8.52
CA ALA A 304 21.39 -11.37 -7.92
C ALA A 304 22.46 -10.52 -7.22
N ILE A 305 22.89 -9.41 -7.83
CA ILE A 305 23.82 -8.45 -7.22
C ILE A 305 23.24 -7.92 -5.90
N ARG A 306 21.96 -7.52 -5.89
CA ARG A 306 21.30 -6.99 -4.69
C ARG A 306 21.03 -8.04 -3.62
N LEU A 307 20.71 -9.27 -4.02
CA LEU A 307 20.53 -10.37 -3.08
C LEU A 307 21.86 -10.69 -2.36
N ARG A 308 22.99 -10.63 -3.07
CA ARG A 308 24.32 -10.79 -2.45
C ARG A 308 24.66 -9.64 -1.51
N ALA A 309 24.38 -8.39 -1.90
CA ALA A 309 24.73 -7.22 -1.11
C ALA A 309 23.83 -7.00 0.12
N TYR A 310 22.53 -7.26 0.00
CA TYR A 310 21.53 -6.83 0.98
C TYR A 310 20.61 -7.97 1.48
N GLY A 311 20.84 -9.21 1.05
CA GLY A 311 19.97 -10.34 1.34
C GLY A 311 18.61 -10.31 0.62
N VAL A 312 17.81 -11.33 0.91
CA VAL A 312 16.45 -11.48 0.39
C VAL A 312 15.48 -10.59 1.18
N THR A 313 14.60 -9.90 0.47
CA THR A 313 13.42 -9.19 0.99
C THR A 313 12.21 -9.59 0.16
N GLU A 314 10.99 -9.36 0.65
CA GLU A 314 9.78 -9.83 -0.04
C GLU A 314 9.70 -9.23 -1.45
N SER A 315 10.03 -7.95 -1.60
CA SER A 315 10.08 -7.26 -2.90
C SER A 315 11.08 -7.92 -3.86
N ARG A 316 12.32 -8.17 -3.42
CA ARG A 316 13.35 -8.80 -4.25
C ARG A 316 12.98 -10.25 -4.60
N TYR A 317 12.33 -10.95 -3.67
CA TYR A 317 11.81 -12.29 -3.90
C TYR A 317 10.77 -12.30 -5.01
N TYR A 318 9.73 -11.44 -4.94
CA TYR A 318 8.70 -11.40 -5.99
C TYR A 318 9.26 -10.95 -7.34
N VAL A 319 10.20 -10.01 -7.38
CA VAL A 319 10.87 -9.59 -8.62
C VAL A 319 11.71 -10.74 -9.20
N ALA A 320 12.42 -11.51 -8.38
CA ALA A 320 13.17 -12.68 -8.84
C ALA A 320 12.23 -13.78 -9.36
N LEU A 321 11.19 -14.11 -8.59
CA LEU A 321 10.23 -15.17 -8.91
C LEU A 321 9.47 -14.86 -10.21
N PHE A 322 9.00 -13.62 -10.37
CA PHE A 322 8.35 -13.18 -11.60
C PHE A 322 9.31 -13.14 -12.79
N GLY A 323 10.60 -12.84 -12.54
CA GLY A 323 11.65 -12.97 -13.56
C GLY A 323 11.85 -14.41 -14.02
N ILE A 324 11.93 -15.38 -13.10
CA ILE A 324 12.01 -16.81 -13.43
C ILE A 324 10.77 -17.25 -14.22
N PHE A 325 9.58 -16.88 -13.75
CA PHE A 325 8.32 -17.12 -14.47
C PHE A 325 8.36 -16.56 -15.91
N SER A 326 8.80 -15.31 -16.06
CA SER A 326 8.85 -14.63 -17.37
C SER A 326 9.86 -15.27 -18.33
N ILE A 327 10.99 -15.78 -17.83
CA ILE A 327 11.96 -16.56 -18.64
C ILE A 327 11.33 -17.88 -19.09
N VAL A 328 10.73 -18.63 -18.17
CA VAL A 328 10.08 -19.92 -18.49
C VAL A 328 8.99 -19.74 -19.53
N ILE A 329 8.14 -18.72 -19.37
CA ILE A 329 7.10 -18.39 -20.34
C ILE A 329 7.69 -17.88 -21.65
N GLY A 330 8.71 -17.01 -21.63
CA GLY A 330 9.36 -16.53 -22.85
C GLY A 330 9.93 -17.67 -23.69
N ILE A 331 10.58 -18.66 -23.06
CA ILE A 331 11.07 -19.87 -23.72
C ILE A 331 9.91 -20.70 -24.26
N LEU A 332 8.89 -20.96 -23.44
CA LEU A 332 7.73 -21.77 -23.84
C LEU A 332 7.03 -21.16 -25.05
N LEU A 333 6.75 -19.86 -25.03
CA LEU A 333 6.09 -19.13 -26.12
C LEU A 333 6.97 -18.97 -27.37
N SER A 334 8.29 -19.07 -27.23
CA SER A 334 9.22 -19.05 -28.37
C SER A 334 9.21 -20.36 -29.16
N VAL A 335 8.85 -21.49 -28.51
CA VAL A 335 8.93 -22.83 -29.09
C VAL A 335 7.55 -23.44 -29.36
N LYS A 336 6.55 -23.16 -28.52
CA LYS A 336 5.20 -23.75 -28.61
C LYS A 336 4.27 -22.89 -29.48
N PRO A 337 3.26 -23.50 -30.12
CA PRO A 337 2.26 -22.77 -30.88
C PRO A 337 1.39 -21.89 -29.97
N VAL A 338 0.84 -20.81 -30.54
CA VAL A 338 -0.03 -19.82 -29.87
C VAL A 338 -1.28 -20.43 -29.22
N SER A 339 -1.71 -21.61 -29.69
CA SER A 339 -2.81 -22.39 -29.07
C SER A 339 -2.50 -22.91 -27.66
N LYS A 340 -1.23 -22.83 -27.21
CA LYS A 340 -0.77 -23.28 -25.90
C LYS A 340 -0.58 -22.16 -24.88
N ASN A 341 -1.10 -20.96 -25.14
CA ASN A 341 -1.01 -19.81 -24.21
C ASN A 341 -1.65 -20.07 -22.83
N GLN A 342 -2.47 -21.10 -22.67
CA GLN A 342 -3.01 -21.54 -21.38
C GLN A 342 -1.92 -21.78 -20.31
N TYR A 343 -0.68 -22.12 -20.72
CA TYR A 343 0.42 -22.31 -19.78
C TYR A 343 0.84 -21.01 -19.08
N ILE A 344 0.54 -19.83 -19.65
CA ILE A 344 0.78 -18.53 -19.01
C ILE A 344 0.00 -18.46 -17.70
N ALA A 345 -1.32 -18.70 -17.75
CA ALA A 345 -2.18 -18.69 -16.57
C ALA A 345 -1.86 -19.83 -15.60
N LEU A 346 -1.61 -21.05 -16.11
CA LEU A 346 -1.27 -22.20 -15.26
C LEU A 346 0.02 -21.97 -14.47
N LEU A 347 1.09 -21.53 -15.13
CA LEU A 347 2.36 -21.27 -14.46
C LEU A 347 2.27 -20.03 -13.57
N ALA A 348 1.54 -18.99 -13.96
CA ALA A 348 1.32 -17.83 -13.09
C ALA A 348 0.63 -18.24 -11.78
N ALA A 349 -0.41 -19.09 -11.85
CA ALA A 349 -1.07 -19.65 -10.67
C ALA A 349 -0.09 -20.50 -9.84
N GLY A 350 0.67 -21.40 -10.46
CA GLY A 350 1.63 -22.26 -9.77
C GLY A 350 2.72 -21.48 -9.04
N PHE A 351 3.34 -20.50 -9.70
CA PHE A 351 4.36 -19.63 -9.09
C PHE A 351 3.77 -18.76 -7.97
N ALA A 352 2.56 -18.23 -8.14
CA ALA A 352 1.87 -17.48 -7.11
C ALA A 352 1.59 -18.34 -5.85
N ILE A 353 1.07 -19.56 -6.03
CA ILE A 353 0.84 -20.51 -4.92
C ILE A 353 2.17 -20.84 -4.21
N PHE A 354 3.22 -21.14 -4.98
CA PHE A 354 4.55 -21.43 -4.43
C PHE A 354 5.08 -20.29 -3.57
N SER A 355 4.82 -19.03 -3.93
CA SER A 355 5.31 -17.84 -3.23
C SER A 355 4.68 -17.56 -1.87
N VAL A 356 3.59 -18.25 -1.53
CA VAL A 356 2.84 -18.04 -0.27
C VAL A 356 2.83 -19.25 0.66
N ILE A 357 3.37 -20.40 0.24
CA ILE A 357 3.43 -21.63 1.05
C ILE A 357 4.78 -21.73 1.79
N PRO A 358 4.81 -21.66 3.13
CA PRO A 358 6.02 -21.91 3.91
C PRO A 358 6.55 -23.35 3.71
N PRO A 359 7.87 -23.59 3.74
CA PRO A 359 8.93 -22.63 4.06
C PRO A 359 9.44 -21.80 2.86
N MET A 360 8.93 -22.06 1.65
CA MET A 360 9.41 -21.43 0.42
C MET A 360 8.83 -20.03 0.18
N ASP A 361 7.86 -19.61 0.99
CA ASP A 361 7.18 -18.34 0.83
C ASP A 361 8.10 -17.13 1.00
N ALA A 362 7.71 -16.01 0.39
CA ALA A 362 8.48 -14.78 0.39
C ALA A 362 8.85 -14.29 1.81
N PHE A 363 7.98 -14.52 2.80
CA PHE A 363 8.19 -14.02 4.17
C PHE A 363 9.14 -14.91 4.96
N THR A 364 9.02 -16.23 4.85
CA THR A 364 9.94 -17.16 5.53
C THR A 364 11.35 -17.07 4.98
N VAL A 365 11.50 -17.01 3.64
CA VAL A 365 12.81 -16.87 3.00
C VAL A 365 13.46 -15.52 3.35
N SER A 366 12.69 -14.42 3.30
CA SER A 366 13.22 -13.09 3.65
C SER A 366 13.61 -13.01 5.11
N ARG A 367 12.77 -13.52 6.04
CA ARG A 367 13.08 -13.57 7.46
C ARG A 367 14.38 -14.35 7.73
N SER A 368 14.48 -15.57 7.20
CA SER A 368 15.69 -16.40 7.36
C SER A 368 16.94 -15.70 6.81
N SER A 369 16.83 -15.10 5.62
CA SER A 369 17.94 -14.35 5.01
C SER A 369 18.38 -13.15 5.85
N GLN A 370 17.45 -12.40 6.43
CA GLN A 370 17.77 -11.21 7.23
C GLN A 370 18.33 -11.59 8.60
N ILE A 371 17.81 -12.63 9.25
CA ILE A 371 18.35 -13.18 10.50
C ILE A 371 19.81 -13.63 10.30
N SER A 372 20.07 -14.46 9.28
CA SER A 372 21.42 -14.91 8.97
C SER A 372 22.39 -13.77 8.66
N ARG A 373 21.90 -12.67 8.07
CA ARG A 373 22.72 -11.50 7.74
C ARG A 373 23.12 -10.73 9.01
N VAL A 374 22.19 -10.43 9.91
CA VAL A 374 22.53 -9.76 11.18
C VAL A 374 23.42 -10.63 12.05
N GLU A 375 23.22 -11.94 12.05
CA GLU A 375 24.11 -12.88 12.75
C GLU A 375 25.56 -12.80 12.24
N LYS A 376 25.75 -12.80 10.92
CA LYS A 376 27.09 -12.66 10.31
C LYS A 376 27.76 -11.33 10.67
N ILE A 377 27.01 -10.24 10.68
CA ILE A 377 27.54 -8.91 11.07
C ILE A 377 27.98 -8.94 12.54
N LEU A 378 27.11 -9.42 13.43
CA LEU A 378 27.42 -9.46 14.86
C LEU A 378 28.56 -10.45 15.19
N GLN A 379 28.67 -11.55 14.45
CA GLN A 379 29.80 -12.50 14.57
C GLN A 379 31.11 -11.85 14.09
N ALA A 380 31.10 -11.15 12.97
CA ALA A 380 32.29 -10.47 12.44
C ALA A 380 32.79 -9.37 13.37
N GLU A 381 31.89 -8.67 14.06
CA GLU A 381 32.21 -7.63 15.05
C GLU A 381 32.53 -8.19 16.45
N GLY A 382 32.39 -9.51 16.65
CA GLY A 382 32.63 -10.19 17.92
C GLY A 382 31.55 -9.99 18.99
N ILE A 383 30.38 -9.45 18.61
CA ILE A 383 29.23 -9.27 19.51
C ILE A 383 28.50 -10.60 19.74
N LEU A 384 28.43 -11.46 18.74
CA LEU A 384 27.73 -12.74 18.84
C LEU A 384 28.72 -13.90 18.66
N ALA A 385 28.87 -14.75 19.67
CA ALA A 385 29.70 -15.95 19.61
C ALA A 385 29.01 -17.12 20.31
N GLY A 386 28.82 -18.25 19.62
CA GLY A 386 28.18 -19.45 20.19
C GLY A 386 26.76 -19.22 20.74
N GLY A 387 26.00 -18.28 20.17
CA GLY A 387 24.66 -17.90 20.65
C GLY A 387 24.66 -16.94 21.85
N LYS A 388 25.83 -16.55 22.36
CA LYS A 388 25.99 -15.61 23.47
C LYS A 388 26.34 -14.21 22.95
N LEU A 389 25.66 -13.20 23.48
CA LEU A 389 25.91 -11.80 23.19
C LEU A 389 26.94 -11.19 24.14
N THR A 390 27.89 -10.44 23.58
CA THR A 390 28.88 -9.63 24.29
C THR A 390 28.78 -8.20 23.76
N PRO A 391 28.11 -7.27 24.48
CA PRO A 391 27.90 -5.90 24.02
C PRO A 391 29.22 -5.18 23.71
N LYS A 392 29.29 -4.50 22.57
CA LYS A 392 30.50 -3.75 22.14
C LYS A 392 30.10 -2.44 21.45
N ALA A 393 30.59 -1.31 21.98
CA ALA A 393 30.30 0.02 21.44
C ALA A 393 31.21 0.40 20.25
N ASP A 394 32.45 -0.09 20.27
CA ASP A 394 33.48 0.19 19.28
C ASP A 394 33.44 -0.85 18.15
N ILE A 395 32.45 -0.69 17.28
CA ILE A 395 32.29 -1.47 16.04
C ILE A 395 32.15 -0.51 14.86
N GLN A 396 32.35 -1.03 13.64
CA GLN A 396 32.26 -0.20 12.44
C GLN A 396 30.90 0.49 12.32
N GLU A 397 30.89 1.76 11.95
CA GLU A 397 29.66 2.56 11.84
C GLU A 397 28.68 1.96 10.83
N ASN A 398 29.19 1.44 9.72
CA ASN A 398 28.38 0.72 8.73
C ASN A 398 27.71 -0.54 9.32
N SER A 399 28.42 -1.28 10.18
CA SER A 399 27.86 -2.45 10.88
C SER A 399 26.73 -2.05 11.84
N LYS A 400 26.84 -0.90 12.52
CA LYS A 400 25.76 -0.34 13.36
C LYS A 400 24.53 0.01 12.53
N VAL A 401 24.73 0.73 11.43
CA VAL A 401 23.66 1.14 10.50
C VAL A 401 22.97 -0.08 9.90
N GLU A 402 23.74 -1.05 9.40
CA GLU A 402 23.21 -2.26 8.78
C GLU A 402 22.42 -3.12 9.77
N THR A 403 22.96 -3.32 10.98
CA THR A 403 22.27 -4.02 12.07
C THR A 403 20.95 -3.35 12.43
N THR A 404 20.96 -2.01 12.61
CA THR A 404 19.75 -1.23 12.92
C THR A 404 18.70 -1.38 11.83
N ASN A 405 19.10 -1.30 10.56
CA ASN A 405 18.19 -1.45 9.42
C ASN A 405 17.57 -2.84 9.35
N ILE A 406 18.36 -3.90 9.58
CA ILE A 406 17.87 -5.28 9.56
C ILE A 406 16.91 -5.54 10.73
N LEU A 407 17.26 -5.11 11.94
CA LEU A 407 16.39 -5.28 13.11
C LEU A 407 15.10 -4.46 12.98
N SER A 408 15.17 -3.23 12.47
CA SER A 408 13.99 -2.42 12.13
C SER A 408 13.07 -3.15 11.13
N TYR A 409 13.67 -3.74 10.08
CA TYR A 409 12.94 -4.52 9.09
C TYR A 409 12.24 -5.71 9.73
N LEU A 410 12.95 -6.51 10.55
CA LEU A 410 12.38 -7.66 11.25
C LEU A 410 11.30 -7.27 12.26
N GLU A 411 11.48 -6.16 12.99
CA GLU A 411 10.50 -5.62 13.95
C GLU A 411 9.19 -5.23 13.24
N SER A 412 9.29 -4.52 12.12
CA SER A 412 8.13 -4.12 11.31
C SER A 412 7.31 -5.32 10.78
N ARG A 413 7.91 -6.51 10.77
CA ARG A 413 7.30 -7.79 10.35
C ARG A 413 7.05 -8.75 11.52
N SER A 414 7.12 -8.28 12.76
CA SER A 414 7.01 -9.12 13.97
C SER A 414 7.87 -10.37 13.92
N SER A 415 9.04 -10.24 13.30
CA SER A 415 9.95 -11.34 13.01
C SER A 415 11.11 -11.43 14.00
N LEU A 416 11.24 -10.47 14.92
CA LEU A 416 12.25 -10.51 15.99
C LEU A 416 12.09 -11.73 16.91
N LYS A 417 10.85 -12.17 17.17
CA LYS A 417 10.55 -13.36 17.98
C LYS A 417 11.13 -14.69 17.45
N TYR A 418 11.62 -14.71 16.21
CA TYR A 418 12.27 -15.88 15.61
C TYR A 418 13.78 -15.90 15.80
N ILE A 419 14.35 -14.86 16.44
CA ILE A 419 15.78 -14.75 16.70
C ILE A 419 16.07 -15.37 18.08
N GLN A 420 16.82 -16.47 18.12
CA GLN A 420 17.04 -17.24 19.36
C GLN A 420 17.97 -16.54 20.36
N TRP A 421 18.95 -15.77 19.89
CA TRP A 421 19.93 -15.08 20.74
C TRP A 421 19.44 -13.71 21.24
N LEU A 422 18.25 -13.28 20.81
CA LEU A 422 17.67 -12.00 21.19
C LEU A 422 16.67 -12.21 22.34
N PRO A 423 16.61 -11.30 23.34
CA PRO A 423 15.58 -11.38 24.39
C PRO A 423 14.15 -11.37 23.82
N GLU A 424 13.22 -12.12 24.41
CA GLU A 424 11.84 -12.26 23.91
C GLU A 424 11.10 -10.91 23.82
N ASP A 425 11.29 -10.03 24.81
CA ASP A 425 10.67 -8.70 24.90
C ASP A 425 11.55 -7.57 24.31
N PHE A 426 12.51 -7.91 23.45
CA PHE A 426 13.45 -6.93 22.89
C PHE A 426 12.74 -5.80 22.15
N ARG A 427 13.07 -4.57 22.53
CA ARG A 427 12.66 -3.31 21.90
C ARG A 427 13.90 -2.54 21.47
N MET A 428 13.99 -2.23 20.18
CA MET A 428 15.16 -1.54 19.58
C MET A 428 15.62 -0.31 20.38
N TYR A 429 14.74 0.68 20.61
CA TYR A 429 15.12 1.93 21.28
C TYR A 429 15.37 1.84 22.79
N ARG A 430 14.94 0.73 23.41
CA ARG A 430 15.09 0.50 24.86
C ARG A 430 16.30 -0.37 25.15
N ASP A 431 16.46 -1.45 24.41
CA ASP A 431 17.31 -2.57 24.80
C ASP A 431 18.59 -2.69 23.96
N MET A 432 18.63 -2.15 22.73
CA MET A 432 19.74 -2.37 21.80
C MET A 432 21.11 -1.95 22.35
N LYS A 433 21.17 -0.84 23.09
CA LYS A 433 22.42 -0.40 23.74
C LYS A 433 22.91 -1.38 24.79
N ALA A 434 22.00 -1.90 25.62
CA ALA A 434 22.34 -2.86 26.67
C ALA A 434 22.70 -4.24 26.08
N VAL A 435 22.03 -4.64 25.00
CA VAL A 435 22.13 -5.98 24.41
C VAL A 435 23.27 -6.09 23.40
N LEU A 436 23.50 -5.06 22.58
CA LEU A 436 24.50 -5.07 21.51
C LEU A 436 25.67 -4.09 21.75
N GLY A 437 25.53 -3.12 22.66
CA GLY A 437 26.58 -2.16 23.02
C GLY A 437 26.47 -0.81 22.32
N PHE A 438 25.50 -0.61 21.44
CA PHE A 438 25.30 0.65 20.71
C PHE A 438 23.81 0.95 20.48
N GLU A 439 23.47 2.22 20.28
CA GLU A 439 22.10 2.68 20.04
C GLU A 439 21.69 2.50 18.56
N PRO A 440 20.38 2.46 18.25
CA PRO A 440 19.91 2.46 16.87
C PRO A 440 20.57 3.57 16.05
N THR A 441 21.27 3.18 14.98
CA THR A 441 22.08 4.06 14.14
C THR A 441 21.51 4.05 12.73
N TYR A 442 21.27 5.21 12.12
CA TYR A 442 20.68 5.32 10.79
C TYR A 442 21.62 6.04 9.82
N GLY A 443 21.74 5.54 8.59
CA GLY A 443 22.54 6.16 7.54
C GLY A 443 21.75 7.24 6.78
N GLY A 444 22.31 8.45 6.67
CA GLY A 444 21.75 9.57 5.91
C GLY A 444 22.56 10.87 6.13
N LEU A 445 22.32 11.92 5.32
CA LEU A 445 23.02 13.22 5.25
C LEU A 445 23.37 13.92 6.59
N ASN A 446 22.83 13.46 7.72
CA ASN A 446 23.14 13.94 9.07
C ASN A 446 24.52 13.50 9.58
N ALA A 447 25.23 12.63 8.86
CA ALA A 447 26.64 12.37 9.18
C ALA A 447 27.56 13.53 8.75
N GLU A 448 27.17 14.33 7.73
CA GLU A 448 27.95 15.48 7.23
C GLU A 448 27.48 16.82 7.82
N LEU A 449 26.21 16.95 8.18
CA LEU A 449 25.69 18.11 8.90
C LEU A 449 25.61 17.75 10.38
N ASN A 450 26.37 18.46 11.23
CA ASN A 450 26.27 18.44 12.71
C ASN A 450 24.88 18.90 13.19
N SER A 451 23.80 18.26 12.73
CA SER A 451 22.44 18.64 13.05
C SER A 451 22.04 17.98 14.37
N ARG A 452 21.85 18.79 15.41
CA ARG A 452 21.35 18.30 16.71
C ARG A 452 19.84 18.46 16.72
N TYR A 453 19.13 17.33 16.79
CA TYR A 453 17.68 17.32 16.93
C TYR A 453 17.31 17.29 18.42
N PHE A 454 16.37 18.15 18.81
CA PHE A 454 15.80 18.23 20.14
C PHE A 454 14.28 18.21 20.03
N SER A 455 13.62 17.37 20.83
CA SER A 455 12.16 17.41 20.97
C SER A 455 11.75 17.31 22.44
N ALA A 456 10.71 18.04 22.79
CA ALA A 456 10.14 18.07 24.13
C ALA A 456 8.61 18.16 24.07
N ASN A 457 7.95 17.47 25.01
CA ASN A 457 6.50 17.51 25.18
C ASN A 457 6.20 17.82 26.64
N ALA A 458 5.18 18.65 26.91
CA ALA A 458 4.74 18.91 28.28
C ALA A 458 3.88 17.76 28.81
N ASP A 459 4.04 17.42 30.08
CA ASP A 459 3.15 16.48 30.78
C ASP A 459 1.81 17.15 31.10
N MET A 460 0.92 17.12 30.12
CA MET A 460 -0.43 17.68 30.22
C MET A 460 -1.38 16.83 31.09
N LYS A 461 -0.92 15.73 31.70
CA LYS A 461 -1.73 14.94 32.64
C LYS A 461 -1.86 15.59 34.02
N LYS A 462 -0.99 16.56 34.33
CA LYS A 462 -1.06 17.35 35.57
C LYS A 462 -1.89 18.63 35.34
N PRO A 463 -2.67 19.08 36.33
CA PRO A 463 -3.45 20.30 36.20
C PRO A 463 -2.53 21.52 36.11
N LEU A 464 -2.93 22.51 35.31
CA LEU A 464 -2.23 23.78 35.14
C LEU A 464 -2.94 24.89 35.90
N ILE A 465 -2.19 25.69 36.65
CA ILE A 465 -2.73 26.87 37.32
C ILE A 465 -2.89 27.98 36.27
N ILE A 466 -4.15 28.32 35.98
CA ILE A 466 -4.53 29.39 35.05
C ILE A 466 -5.08 30.64 35.77
N SER A 467 -5.05 30.66 37.10
CA SER A 467 -5.56 31.78 37.90
C SER A 467 -4.83 33.09 37.59
N GLY A 468 -5.56 34.17 37.40
CA GLY A 468 -5.00 35.50 37.10
C GLY A 468 -4.81 35.80 35.61
N TYR A 469 -5.37 34.96 34.73
CA TYR A 469 -5.48 35.18 33.29
C TYR A 469 -6.95 35.11 32.88
N ASP A 470 -7.33 35.90 31.87
CA ASP A 470 -8.71 36.05 31.43
C ASP A 470 -9.01 35.21 30.17
N ILE A 471 -7.98 34.94 29.36
CA ILE A 471 -8.11 34.30 28.04
C ILE A 471 -7.09 33.18 27.86
N SER A 472 -7.48 32.10 27.18
CA SER A 472 -6.63 30.98 26.78
C SER A 472 -6.82 30.67 25.29
N VAL A 473 -5.73 30.67 24.51
CA VAL A 473 -5.74 30.41 23.06
C VAL A 473 -4.70 29.36 22.70
N GLN A 474 -5.07 28.37 21.89
CA GLN A 474 -4.11 27.43 21.32
C GLN A 474 -3.46 28.02 20.06
N VAL A 475 -2.14 27.87 19.96
CA VAL A 475 -1.35 28.36 18.83
C VAL A 475 -0.44 27.27 18.30
N PHE A 476 -0.23 27.29 16.99
CA PHE A 476 0.63 26.34 16.29
C PHE A 476 1.49 27.08 15.26
N SER A 477 2.71 26.59 15.09
CA SER A 477 3.72 27.19 14.23
C SER A 477 4.57 26.10 13.57
N ASN A 478 4.72 26.14 12.25
CA ASN A 478 5.47 25.17 11.44
C ASN A 478 6.47 25.87 10.52
N ARG A 479 7.73 25.46 10.61
CA ARG A 479 8.86 26.05 9.88
C ARG A 479 8.73 26.04 8.35
N TYR A 480 7.87 25.19 7.77
CA TYR A 480 7.69 25.04 6.32
C TYR A 480 6.47 25.80 5.77
N LYS A 481 5.71 26.53 6.61
CA LYS A 481 4.61 27.38 6.14
C LYS A 481 5.11 28.80 5.86
N ASN A 482 4.92 29.26 4.62
CA ASN A 482 5.18 30.65 4.22
C ASN A 482 3.91 31.51 4.43
N GLY A 483 3.95 32.48 5.35
CA GLY A 483 2.85 33.41 5.66
C GLY A 483 2.49 33.47 7.16
N PRO A 484 1.62 34.39 7.61
CA PRO A 484 1.15 34.41 8.99
C PRO A 484 0.47 33.09 9.35
N GLU A 485 0.96 32.40 10.38
CA GLU A 485 0.65 30.99 10.62
C GLU A 485 -0.74 30.73 11.20
N SER A 486 -1.33 31.76 11.81
CA SER A 486 -2.69 31.76 12.34
C SER A 486 -3.38 33.07 11.96
N THR A 487 -4.64 32.99 11.53
CA THR A 487 -5.51 34.17 11.47
C THR A 487 -5.47 34.88 12.83
N PRO A 488 -5.29 36.22 12.88
CA PRO A 488 -5.30 36.97 14.13
C PRO A 488 -6.53 36.60 14.95
N VAL A 489 -6.33 36.23 16.22
CA VAL A 489 -7.42 35.83 17.11
C VAL A 489 -7.91 37.08 17.82
N THR A 490 -9.11 37.52 17.49
CA THR A 490 -9.76 38.66 18.14
C THR A 490 -10.62 38.19 19.30
N PHE A 491 -10.54 38.87 20.44
CA PHE A 491 -11.34 38.54 21.63
C PHE A 491 -11.63 39.78 22.46
N ASN A 492 -12.74 39.75 23.21
CA ASN A 492 -13.19 40.85 24.07
C ASN A 492 -13.05 40.44 25.54
N VAL A 493 -12.45 41.31 26.35
CA VAL A 493 -12.37 41.16 27.81
C VAL A 493 -12.81 42.46 28.46
N LYS A 494 -13.82 42.39 29.33
CA LYS A 494 -14.40 43.56 30.03
C LYS A 494 -14.75 44.73 29.09
N GLY A 495 -15.23 44.44 27.88
CA GLY A 495 -15.64 45.46 26.91
C GLY A 495 -14.52 46.06 26.06
N ILE A 496 -13.28 45.58 26.20
CA ILE A 496 -12.12 46.00 25.39
C ILE A 496 -11.75 44.87 24.41
N ASP A 497 -11.59 45.22 23.14
CA ASP A 497 -11.16 44.30 22.09
C ASP A 497 -9.63 44.19 22.00
N TYR A 498 -9.15 42.95 21.90
CA TYR A 498 -7.75 42.58 21.78
C TYR A 498 -7.55 41.67 20.57
N ILE A 499 -6.33 41.71 20.02
CA ILE A 499 -5.93 40.89 18.89
C ILE A 499 -4.64 40.15 19.26
N LEU A 500 -4.68 38.83 19.34
CA LEU A 500 -3.48 38.00 19.46
C LEU A 500 -2.96 37.60 18.07
N THR A 501 -1.67 37.81 17.86
CA THR A 501 -0.96 37.46 16.62
C THR A 501 0.21 36.53 16.89
N VAL A 502 0.39 35.55 16.01
CA VAL A 502 1.54 34.64 15.97
C VAL A 502 2.25 34.86 14.66
N ASN A 503 3.39 35.53 14.73
CA ASN A 503 4.14 35.95 13.55
C ASN A 503 5.49 35.23 13.55
N ARG A 504 5.70 34.35 12.56
CA ARG A 504 6.98 33.73 12.32
C ARG A 504 7.94 34.73 11.70
N ILE A 505 9.05 35.01 12.39
CA ILE A 505 10.09 35.94 11.94
C ILE A 505 11.15 35.21 11.12
N SER A 506 11.48 33.97 11.50
CA SER A 506 12.40 33.09 10.77
C SER A 506 12.02 31.62 10.97
N ASN A 507 12.77 30.68 10.37
CA ASN A 507 12.58 29.24 10.63
C ASN A 507 12.77 28.90 12.12
N GLU A 508 13.47 29.74 12.87
CA GLU A 508 13.77 29.53 14.29
C GLU A 508 12.84 30.35 15.20
N GLU A 509 12.58 31.61 14.86
CA GLU A 509 11.92 32.57 15.74
C GLU A 509 10.45 32.82 15.39
N VAL A 510 9.62 32.83 16.44
CA VAL A 510 8.18 33.10 16.38
C VAL A 510 7.84 34.11 17.47
N ARG A 511 7.24 35.23 17.07
CA ARG A 511 6.76 36.25 17.97
C ARG A 511 5.28 36.09 18.23
N ILE A 512 4.92 35.90 19.50
CA ILE A 512 3.55 35.95 19.98
C ILE A 512 3.34 37.32 20.59
N SER A 513 2.34 38.07 20.14
CA SER A 513 1.99 39.35 20.74
C SER A 513 0.50 39.62 20.77
N VAL A 514 0.08 40.43 21.75
CA VAL A 514 -1.30 40.90 21.92
C VAL A 514 -1.32 42.41 21.69
N LYS A 515 -2.24 42.84 20.83
CA LYS A 515 -2.43 44.24 20.41
C LYS A 515 -3.83 44.73 20.81
N ASN A 516 -3.98 46.04 20.97
CA ASN A 516 -5.31 46.65 21.08
C ASN A 516 -5.98 46.80 19.70
N SER A 517 -7.24 47.24 19.69
CA SER A 517 -8.02 47.50 18.45
C SER A 517 -7.38 48.55 17.51
N SER A 518 -6.54 49.44 18.03
CA SER A 518 -5.76 50.41 17.24
C SER A 518 -4.44 49.84 16.69
N GLY A 519 -4.14 48.56 16.93
CA GLY A 519 -2.94 47.88 16.43
C GLY A 519 -1.67 48.12 17.24
N ILE A 520 -1.75 48.79 18.41
CA ILE A 520 -0.62 49.01 19.31
C ILE A 520 -0.33 47.73 20.09
N GLU A 521 0.92 47.27 20.08
CA GLU A 521 1.37 46.10 20.84
C GLU A 521 1.40 46.39 22.34
N LEU A 522 0.63 45.61 23.10
CA LEU A 522 0.50 45.74 24.55
C LEU A 522 1.51 44.86 25.29
N ILE A 523 1.72 43.63 24.79
CA ILE A 523 2.67 42.65 25.32
C ILE A 523 3.08 41.67 24.23
N GLY A 524 4.33 41.20 24.25
CA GLY A 524 4.78 40.18 23.32
C GLY A 524 6.07 39.48 23.74
N THR A 525 6.33 38.32 23.14
CA THR A 525 7.52 37.50 23.39
C THR A 525 7.96 36.74 22.14
N GLY A 526 9.28 36.56 22.02
CA GLY A 526 9.87 35.53 21.16
C GLY A 526 9.92 34.19 21.90
N LEU A 527 10.10 33.09 21.16
CA LEU A 527 10.14 31.73 21.71
C LEU A 527 11.50 31.05 21.55
N TYR A 528 12.32 31.48 20.59
CA TYR A 528 13.53 30.74 20.22
C TYR A 528 14.55 30.67 21.35
N ASP A 529 14.87 31.79 21.99
CA ASP A 529 15.87 31.82 23.08
C ASP A 529 15.49 30.92 24.26
N PHE A 530 14.20 30.89 24.61
CA PHE A 530 13.66 30.02 25.65
C PHE A 530 13.83 28.54 25.29
N VAL A 531 13.44 28.14 24.07
CA VAL A 531 13.57 26.75 23.59
C VAL A 531 15.03 26.34 23.42
N LYS A 532 15.90 27.23 22.96
CA LYS A 532 17.33 26.98 22.86
C LYS A 532 17.95 26.71 24.22
N GLY A 533 17.50 27.42 25.26
CA GLY A 533 17.85 27.14 26.65
C GLY A 533 17.44 25.73 27.11
N LEU A 534 16.26 25.26 26.71
CA LEU A 534 15.77 23.90 27.01
C LEU A 534 16.63 22.80 26.36
N ALA A 535 17.14 23.03 25.15
CA ALA A 535 18.03 22.07 24.48
C ALA A 535 19.43 21.98 25.08
N GLY A 536 19.88 23.02 25.80
CA GLY A 536 21.15 23.00 26.55
C GLY A 536 21.21 21.94 27.65
N SER A 537 20.04 21.45 28.10
CA SER A 537 19.89 20.48 29.19
C SER A 537 20.01 18.99 28.80
N GLY A 538 20.22 18.66 27.51
CA GLY A 538 20.52 17.28 27.11
C GLY A 538 19.84 16.81 25.82
N ASN A 539 20.53 15.93 25.10
CA ASN A 539 20.13 15.35 23.80
C ASN A 539 19.16 14.15 23.93
N THR A 540 18.45 13.99 25.05
CA THR A 540 17.64 12.79 25.33
C THR A 540 16.14 13.08 25.26
N PRO A 541 15.46 12.70 24.15
CA PRO A 541 14.00 12.78 24.06
C PRO A 541 13.43 11.56 24.77
N LYS A 542 13.26 11.58 26.10
CA LYS A 542 12.74 10.37 26.79
C LYS A 542 11.58 10.50 27.75
N GLU A 543 11.20 11.67 28.29
CA GLU A 543 9.99 11.78 29.11
C GLU A 543 9.30 13.14 28.95
N ALA A 544 7.97 13.18 29.15
CA ALA A 544 7.21 14.43 29.13
C ALA A 544 7.73 15.35 30.25
N MET A 545 8.14 16.56 29.90
CA MET A 545 8.68 17.52 30.85
C MET A 545 7.56 18.08 31.71
N PRO A 546 7.81 18.39 33.00
CA PRO A 546 6.87 19.15 33.80
C PRO A 546 6.48 20.43 33.05
N ALA A 547 5.18 20.70 32.94
CA ALA A 547 4.69 21.83 32.14
C ALA A 547 5.22 23.17 32.65
N GLU A 548 5.58 23.27 33.93
CA GLU A 548 6.25 24.43 34.53
C GLU A 548 7.59 24.74 33.85
N LYS A 549 8.36 23.70 33.46
CA LYS A 549 9.63 23.88 32.73
C LYS A 549 9.42 24.25 31.26
N MET A 550 8.22 24.00 30.71
CA MET A 550 7.83 24.35 29.35
C MET A 550 6.99 25.62 29.28
N THR A 551 6.94 26.38 30.37
CA THR A 551 6.17 27.61 30.49
C THR A 551 7.09 28.83 30.46
N LEU A 552 6.77 29.79 29.60
CA LEU A 552 7.39 31.11 29.52
C LEU A 552 6.39 32.16 30.03
N ASP A 553 6.75 32.85 31.11
CA ASP A 553 5.95 33.92 31.71
C ASP A 553 6.54 35.29 31.37
N VAL A 554 5.68 36.19 30.87
CA VAL A 554 6.04 37.56 30.47
C VAL A 554 5.05 38.54 31.08
N ALA A 555 5.57 39.63 31.65
CA ALA A 555 4.77 40.73 32.16
C ALA A 555 5.33 42.05 31.61
N GLN A 556 4.51 42.80 30.89
CA GLN A 556 4.86 44.07 30.25
C GLN A 556 3.64 44.99 30.28
N ASN A 557 3.85 46.30 30.45
CA ASN A 557 2.76 47.30 30.40
C ASN A 557 1.55 47.00 31.29
N ARG A 558 1.77 46.35 32.45
CA ARG A 558 0.76 45.84 33.39
C ARG A 558 -0.09 44.65 32.88
N TYR A 559 0.15 44.15 31.67
CA TYR A 559 -0.43 42.93 31.13
C TYR A 559 0.42 41.71 31.48
N LYS A 560 -0.19 40.53 31.50
CA LYS A 560 0.47 39.23 31.71
C LYS A 560 0.25 38.33 30.50
N LEU A 561 1.29 37.65 30.07
CA LEU A 561 1.28 36.66 29.00
C LEU A 561 2.00 35.41 29.48
N LYS A 562 1.35 34.25 29.43
CA LYS A 562 1.97 32.96 29.74
C LYS A 562 1.89 32.08 28.51
N VAL A 563 3.02 31.58 28.03
CA VAL A 563 3.08 30.65 26.90
C VAL A 563 3.50 29.28 27.42
N ILE A 564 2.60 28.32 27.35
CA ILE A 564 2.82 26.94 27.78
C ILE A 564 3.04 26.09 26.54
N LEU A 565 4.29 25.72 26.27
CA LEU A 565 4.65 24.88 25.13
C LEU A 565 4.15 23.44 25.39
N GLN A 566 3.30 22.94 24.51
CA GLN A 566 2.79 21.56 24.56
C GLN A 566 3.73 20.60 23.85
N ASN A 567 4.25 21.02 22.70
CA ASN A 567 5.21 20.28 21.90
C ASN A 567 6.18 21.25 21.23
N VAL A 568 7.46 20.89 21.25
CA VAL A 568 8.54 21.60 20.59
C VAL A 568 9.39 20.60 19.84
N ASN A 569 9.65 20.87 18.55
CA ASN A 569 10.63 20.13 17.76
C ASN A 569 11.63 21.11 17.18
N MET A 570 12.90 20.98 17.52
CA MET A 570 13.98 21.85 17.09
C MET A 570 15.06 21.05 16.37
N THR A 571 15.48 21.56 15.21
CA THR A 571 16.65 21.07 14.49
C THR A 571 17.69 22.18 14.49
N LEU A 572 18.78 22.00 15.24
CA LEU A 572 19.93 22.90 15.25
C LEU A 572 20.89 22.49 14.13
N GLY A 573 21.40 23.42 13.33
CA GLY A 573 22.37 23.14 12.26
C GLY A 573 22.45 24.25 11.23
N THR A 574 23.13 24.01 10.11
CA THR A 574 23.27 24.97 8.98
C THR A 574 22.50 24.54 7.72
N GLY A 575 21.64 23.51 7.82
CA GLY A 575 20.90 22.95 6.70
C GLY A 575 19.56 23.66 6.44
N THR A 576 18.90 23.30 5.33
CA THR A 576 17.57 23.81 4.96
C THR A 576 16.47 23.42 5.95
N ASP A 577 16.71 22.39 6.77
CA ASP A 577 15.79 21.92 7.81
C ASP A 577 16.02 22.54 9.18
N THR A 578 17.00 23.45 9.33
CA THR A 578 17.22 24.18 10.59
C THR A 578 16.00 25.03 10.92
N GLY A 579 15.50 24.90 12.14
CA GLY A 579 14.31 25.61 12.61
C GLY A 579 13.65 24.98 13.82
N VAL A 580 12.54 25.58 14.25
CA VAL A 580 11.74 25.12 15.40
C VAL A 580 10.26 25.13 15.04
N ASP A 581 9.57 24.04 15.36
CA ASP A 581 8.11 23.95 15.30
C ASP A 581 7.55 24.02 16.73
N TYR A 582 6.44 24.75 16.88
CA TYR A 582 5.83 25.02 18.18
C TYR A 582 4.35 24.63 18.17
N SER A 583 3.91 23.99 19.25
CA SER A 583 2.51 23.90 19.65
C SER A 583 2.41 24.40 21.09
N ALA A 584 1.54 25.38 21.35
CA ALA A 584 1.47 26.03 22.65
C ALA A 584 0.05 26.47 23.03
N THR A 585 -0.18 26.66 24.32
CA THR A 585 -1.32 27.38 24.87
C THR A 585 -0.86 28.72 25.41
N VAL A 586 -1.46 29.81 24.94
CA VAL A 586 -1.18 31.18 25.36
C VAL A 586 -2.27 31.65 26.29
N LEU A 587 -1.91 32.05 27.50
CA LEU A 587 -2.80 32.72 28.44
C LEU A 587 -2.50 34.21 28.46
N PHE A 588 -3.56 35.02 28.42
CA PHE A 588 -3.46 36.48 28.50
C PHE A 588 -4.27 37.01 29.68
N GLY A 589 -3.66 37.88 30.48
CA GLY A 589 -4.27 38.53 31.62
C GLY A 589 -4.19 40.05 31.49
N ILE A 590 -5.31 40.73 31.70
CA ILE A 590 -5.37 42.19 31.71
C ILE A 590 -4.99 42.75 33.10
N PRO A 591 -4.56 44.02 33.20
CA PRO A 591 -4.38 44.68 34.48
C PRO A 591 -5.66 44.59 35.30
N GLN A 592 -5.53 44.24 36.60
CA GLN A 592 -6.66 44.24 37.52
C GLN A 592 -7.09 45.64 37.91
#